data_AF-A0A849QJL5-F1
#
_entry.id   AF-A0A849QJL5-F1
#
_cell.length_a   1.000
_cell.length_b   1.000
_cell.length_c   1.000
_cell.angle_alpha   90.00
_cell.angle_beta   90.00
_cell.angle_gamma   90.00
#
_symmetry.space_group_name_H-M   'P 1'
#
loop_
_entity.id
_entity.type
_entity.pdbx_description
1 polymer ?
#
loop_
_entity_poly.entity_id
_entity_poly.type
_entity_poly.pdbx_seq_one_letter_code
_entity_poly.pdbx_strand_id
1 'polypeptide(L)'
;MNGIQMDLISEDMLAEMAPVEKVRFIIDEVKSGKILVLEKGLTPEEEANLIEITMSQIEPDDFSGIEMESYPFKIDNSLIGKLFKKNTIRTRLTVIGPANQLKTLKRDRDLISALVSAKG
;
A
#
# COMPACT_ATOMS: atom_id res chain seq x y z
N MET A 1 -16.60 16.58 10.51
CA MET A 1 -16.18 16.93 9.15
C MET A 1 -16.45 15.73 8.28
N ASN A 2 -17.18 15.88 7.16
CA ASN A 2 -17.34 14.82 6.17
C ASN A 2 -16.14 14.90 5.23
N GLY A 3 -15.09 14.15 5.54
CA GLY A 3 -13.84 14.19 4.81
C GLY A 3 -13.20 12.81 4.78
N ILE A 4 -12.32 12.62 3.82
CA ILE A 4 -11.46 11.44 3.72
C ILE A 4 -10.15 11.81 4.40
N GLN A 5 -9.69 10.96 5.32
CA GLN A 5 -8.34 11.07 5.85
C GLN A 5 -7.37 10.30 4.95
N MET A 6 -6.27 10.95 4.60
CA MET A 6 -5.19 10.35 3.83
C MET A 6 -3.87 10.62 4.53
N ASP A 7 -3.18 9.56 4.92
CA ASP A 7 -1.94 9.61 5.67
C ASP A 7 -0.78 9.17 4.76
N LEU A 8 0.27 9.98 4.73
CA LEU A 8 1.51 9.69 4.00
C LEU A 8 2.49 9.08 4.98
N ILE A 9 2.88 7.83 4.73
CA ILE A 9 3.70 7.03 5.62
C ILE A 9 5.11 6.91 5.05
N SER A 10 6.10 7.36 5.82
CA SER A 10 7.51 7.34 5.42
C SER A 10 8.08 5.93 5.41
N GLU A 11 9.12 5.71 4.58
CA GLU A 11 9.85 4.44 4.60
C GLU A 11 10.40 4.12 5.99
N ASP A 12 10.97 5.12 6.67
CA ASP A 12 11.64 4.94 7.97
C ASP A 12 10.66 4.42 9.04
N MET A 13 9.44 4.96 9.10
CA MET A 13 8.42 4.50 10.04
C MET A 13 8.06 3.02 9.82
N LEU A 14 7.91 2.60 8.56
CA LEU A 14 7.60 1.21 8.24
C LEU A 14 8.81 0.29 8.44
N ALA A 15 10.03 0.80 8.27
CA ALA A 15 11.26 0.04 8.45
C ALA A 15 11.53 -0.33 9.92
N GLU A 16 10.98 0.44 10.87
CA GLU A 16 11.05 0.15 12.31
C GLU A 16 10.09 -0.95 12.76
N MET A 17 9.09 -1.31 11.94
CA MET A 17 8.10 -2.34 12.26
C MET A 17 8.55 -3.72 11.79
N ALA A 18 8.28 -4.77 12.59
CA ALA A 18 8.38 -6.14 12.11
C ALA A 18 7.35 -6.38 10.99
N PRO A 19 7.58 -7.33 10.05
CA PRO A 19 6.68 -7.56 8.92
C PRO A 19 5.21 -7.78 9.31
N VAL A 20 4.97 -8.56 10.37
CA VAL A 20 3.61 -8.82 10.88
C VAL A 20 2.98 -7.57 11.50
N GLU A 21 3.76 -6.77 12.23
CA GLU A 21 3.28 -5.53 12.84
C GLU A 21 2.89 -4.51 11.78
N LYS A 22 3.69 -4.42 10.71
CA LYS A 22 3.42 -3.57 9.55
C LYS A 22 2.10 -3.90 8.87
N VAL A 23 1.85 -5.19 8.62
CA VAL A 23 0.58 -5.65 8.03
C VAL A 23 -0.60 -5.30 8.94
N ARG A 24 -0.48 -5.54 10.25
CA ARG A 24 -1.54 -5.20 11.22
C ARG A 24 -1.82 -3.71 11.28
N PHE A 25 -0.77 -2.89 11.33
CA PHE A 25 -0.89 -1.43 11.26
C PHE A 25 -1.70 -0.99 10.04
N ILE A 26 -1.37 -1.50 8.85
CA ILE A 26 -2.09 -1.15 7.61
C ILE A 26 -3.56 -1.54 7.70
N ILE A 27 -3.87 -2.76 8.17
CA ILE A 27 -5.25 -3.23 8.29
C ILE A 27 -6.04 -2.38 9.28
N ASP A 28 -5.48 -2.09 10.45
CA ASP A 28 -6.16 -1.33 11.50
C ASP A 28 -6.47 0.10 11.05
N GLU A 29 -5.51 0.75 10.39
CA GLU A 29 -5.68 2.10 9.86
C GLU A 29 -6.70 2.14 8.72
N VAL A 30 -6.65 1.19 7.79
CA VAL A 30 -7.61 1.11 6.69
C VAL A 30 -9.01 0.76 7.19
N LYS A 31 -9.14 -0.12 8.20
CA LYS A 31 -10.41 -0.39 8.89
C LYS A 31 -11.02 0.87 9.50
N SER A 32 -10.18 1.77 10.03
CA SER A 32 -10.65 3.07 10.55
C SER A 32 -11.12 4.05 9.45
N GLY A 33 -11.03 3.67 8.17
CA GLY A 33 -11.47 4.46 7.02
C GLY A 33 -10.37 5.35 6.42
N LYS A 34 -9.11 5.17 6.83
CA LYS A 34 -7.99 5.96 6.30
C LYS A 34 -7.49 5.39 4.98
N ILE A 35 -6.97 6.29 4.14
CA ILE A 35 -6.16 5.93 2.98
C ILE A 35 -4.70 6.15 3.34
N LEU A 36 -3.86 5.15 3.07
CA LEU A 36 -2.43 5.20 3.33
C LEU A 36 -1.68 5.35 2.00
N VAL A 37 -0.70 6.25 1.98
CA VAL A 37 0.29 6.38 0.89
C VAL A 37 1.65 6.05 1.47
N LEU A 38 2.18 4.87 1.16
CA LEU A 38 3.46 4.41 1.65
C LEU A 38 4.56 4.85 0.69
N GLU A 39 5.61 5.54 1.17
CA GLU A 39 6.78 5.90 0.35
C GLU A 39 7.50 4.66 -0.23
N LYS A 40 7.44 3.57 0.53
CA LYS A 40 7.89 2.24 0.12
C LYS A 40 6.78 1.23 0.33
N GLY A 41 6.40 0.59 -0.76
CA GLY A 41 5.48 -0.53 -0.75
C GLY A 41 5.97 -1.73 0.03
N LEU A 42 5.05 -2.68 0.17
CA LEU A 42 5.29 -3.94 0.83
C LEU A 42 6.20 -4.84 -0.01
N THR A 43 6.96 -5.68 0.67
CA THR A 43 7.61 -6.82 0.03
C THR A 43 6.54 -7.82 -0.45
N PRO A 44 6.84 -8.70 -1.42
CA PRO A 44 5.88 -9.70 -1.88
C PRO A 44 5.33 -10.61 -0.76
N GLU A 45 6.13 -10.89 0.26
CA GLU A 45 5.71 -11.66 1.43
C GLU A 45 4.73 -10.88 2.32
N GLU A 46 5.03 -9.60 2.59
CA GLU A 46 4.14 -8.71 3.35
C GLU A 46 2.83 -8.46 2.60
N GLU A 47 2.87 -8.30 1.27
CA GLU A 47 1.69 -8.15 0.41
C GLU A 47 0.81 -9.41 0.43
N ALA A 48 1.40 -10.60 0.30
CA ALA A 48 0.66 -11.85 0.40
C ALA A 48 0.01 -12.02 1.78
N ASN A 49 0.73 -11.69 2.85
CA ASN A 49 0.23 -11.74 4.22
C ASN A 49 -0.90 -10.72 4.45
N LEU A 50 -0.76 -9.50 3.92
CA LEU A 50 -1.81 -8.49 3.95
C LEU A 50 -3.09 -8.98 3.27
N ILE A 51 -2.99 -9.62 2.10
CA ILE A 51 -4.14 -10.19 1.40
C ILE A 51 -4.80 -11.29 2.24
N GLU A 52 -4.01 -12.24 2.77
CA GLU A 52 -4.49 -13.36 3.56
C GLU A 52 -5.23 -12.89 4.82
N ILE A 53 -4.60 -12.02 5.61
CA ILE A 53 -5.21 -11.50 6.83
C ILE A 53 -6.45 -10.66 6.49
N THR A 54 -6.40 -9.84 5.42
CA THR A 54 -7.57 -9.06 5.00
C THR A 54 -8.75 -9.97 4.71
N MET A 55 -8.56 -11.04 3.92
CA MET A 55 -9.64 -11.99 3.59
C MET A 55 -10.27 -12.61 4.84
N SER A 56 -9.46 -12.91 5.86
CA SER A 56 -9.96 -13.46 7.13
C SER A 56 -10.73 -12.45 7.99
N GLN A 57 -10.58 -11.15 7.71
CA GLN A 57 -11.17 -10.06 8.48
C GLN A 57 -12.33 -9.35 7.77
N ILE A 58 -12.63 -9.70 6.51
CA ILE A 58 -13.74 -9.10 5.77
C ILE A 58 -15.06 -9.43 6.47
N GLU A 59 -15.79 -8.38 6.82
CA GLU A 59 -17.11 -8.44 7.42
C GLU A 59 -18.03 -7.48 6.64
N PRO A 60 -19.12 -7.96 6.01
CA PRO A 60 -19.90 -7.17 5.04
C PRO A 60 -20.34 -5.78 5.49
N ASP A 61 -20.64 -5.62 6.78
CA ASP A 61 -21.16 -4.38 7.35
C ASP A 61 -20.09 -3.52 8.06
N ASP A 62 -18.87 -4.05 8.26
CA ASP A 62 -17.79 -3.38 9.00
C ASP A 62 -16.57 -3.11 8.11
N PHE A 63 -16.02 -4.17 7.50
CA PHE A 63 -14.79 -4.11 6.71
C PHE A 63 -14.93 -4.82 5.36
N SER A 64 -15.01 -4.04 4.29
CA SER A 64 -15.14 -4.54 2.91
C SER A 64 -13.83 -5.07 2.31
N GLY A 65 -12.74 -5.07 3.05
CA GLY A 65 -11.39 -5.37 2.56
C GLY A 65 -10.63 -4.13 2.09
N ILE A 66 -9.52 -4.36 1.39
CA ILE A 66 -8.59 -3.32 0.94
C ILE A 66 -8.53 -3.23 -0.59
N GLU A 67 -8.27 -2.02 -1.09
CA GLU A 67 -7.75 -1.76 -2.43
C GLU A 67 -6.29 -1.33 -2.27
N MET A 68 -5.38 -1.91 -3.07
CA MET A 68 -3.96 -1.57 -3.02
C MET A 68 -3.35 -1.49 -4.42
N GLU A 69 -2.57 -0.43 -4.66
CA GLU A 69 -1.81 -0.27 -5.90
C GLU A 69 -0.42 0.30 -5.67
N SER A 70 0.56 -0.23 -6.39
CA SER A 70 1.97 0.14 -6.27
C SER A 70 2.59 0.47 -7.63
N TYR A 71 3.54 1.40 -7.68
CA TYR A 71 4.31 1.60 -8.90
C TYR A 71 5.03 0.30 -9.33
N PRO A 72 5.07 -0.04 -10.63
CA PRO A 72 5.69 -1.28 -11.09
C PRO A 72 7.18 -1.30 -10.81
N PHE A 73 7.73 -2.45 -10.39
CA PHE A 73 9.17 -2.64 -10.18
C PHE A 73 9.95 -2.36 -11.49
N LYS A 74 10.80 -1.32 -11.50
CA LYS A 74 11.86 -1.11 -12.51
C LYS A 74 13.01 -2.00 -12.08
N ILE A 75 13.18 -3.11 -12.76
CA ILE A 75 14.40 -3.92 -12.68
C ILE A 75 15.47 -3.10 -13.41
N ASP A 76 16.48 -2.63 -12.67
CA ASP A 76 17.60 -1.93 -13.27
C ASP A 76 18.48 -2.93 -14.02
N ASN A 77 18.31 -3.02 -15.33
CA ASN A 77 19.04 -3.94 -16.21
C ASN A 77 20.39 -3.37 -16.68
N SER A 78 20.87 -2.27 -16.10
CA SER A 78 22.13 -1.64 -16.50
C SER A 78 23.32 -2.55 -16.15
N LEU A 79 24.25 -2.75 -17.09
CA LEU A 79 25.47 -3.56 -16.89
C LEU A 79 26.34 -3.05 -15.73
N ILE A 80 26.25 -1.77 -15.41
CA ILE A 80 26.91 -1.11 -14.26
C ILE A 80 26.23 -1.51 -12.94
N GLY A 81 24.90 -1.69 -12.93
CA GLY A 81 24.13 -2.13 -11.75
C GLY A 81 24.42 -3.57 -11.32
N LYS A 82 24.96 -4.41 -12.22
CA LYS A 82 25.44 -5.76 -11.86
C LYS A 82 26.77 -5.75 -11.10
N LEU A 83 27.60 -4.72 -11.31
CA LEU A 83 28.91 -4.59 -10.68
C LEU A 83 28.84 -3.89 -9.32
N PHE A 84 27.92 -2.92 -9.18
CA PHE A 84 27.56 -2.33 -7.90
C PHE A 84 26.38 -3.12 -7.30
N LYS A 85 26.66 -4.11 -6.45
CA LYS A 85 25.67 -4.88 -5.65
C LYS A 85 24.79 -4.03 -4.69
N LYS A 86 24.65 -2.72 -4.90
CA LYS A 86 23.56 -1.96 -4.30
C LYS A 86 22.33 -2.25 -5.14
N ASN A 87 21.59 -3.28 -4.75
CA ASN A 87 20.16 -3.40 -5.03
C ASN A 87 19.48 -2.14 -4.46
N THR A 88 19.58 -1.00 -5.15
CA THR A 88 18.67 0.11 -4.91
C THR A 88 17.33 -0.36 -5.46
N ILE A 89 16.63 -1.18 -4.67
CA ILE A 89 15.18 -1.30 -4.74
C ILE A 89 14.72 0.14 -4.57
N ARG A 90 14.46 0.83 -5.69
CA ARG A 90 13.86 2.15 -5.64
C ARG A 90 12.55 1.95 -4.91
N THR A 91 12.46 2.56 -3.75
CA THR A 91 11.23 2.79 -2.99
C THR A 91 10.12 3.12 -3.98
N ARG A 92 9.01 2.40 -3.86
CA ARG A 92 7.88 2.55 -4.77
C ARG A 92 6.70 2.98 -3.94
N LEU A 93 6.14 4.13 -4.31
CA LEU A 93 4.91 4.59 -3.69
C LEU A 93 3.82 3.54 -3.89
N THR A 94 3.09 3.29 -2.80
CA THR A 94 1.97 2.38 -2.74
C THR A 94 0.80 3.12 -2.10
N VAL A 95 -0.39 3.00 -2.70
CA VAL A 95 -1.64 3.51 -2.13
C VAL A 95 -2.44 2.33 -1.64
N ILE A 96 -2.95 2.41 -0.41
CA ILE A 96 -3.78 1.37 0.22
C ILE A 96 -4.98 2.05 0.86
N GLY A 97 -6.19 1.51 0.70
CA GLY A 97 -7.39 2.07 1.32
C GLY A 97 -8.56 1.11 1.36
N PRO A 98 -9.70 1.52 1.95
CA PRO A 98 -10.86 0.65 2.08
C PRO A 98 -11.46 0.36 0.69
N ALA A 99 -11.74 -0.90 0.39
CA ALA A 99 -12.21 -1.30 -0.94
C ALA A 99 -13.55 -0.64 -1.36
N ASN A 100 -14.36 -0.18 -0.39
CA ASN A 100 -15.61 0.54 -0.64
C ASN A 100 -15.44 2.05 -0.83
N GLN A 101 -14.26 2.61 -0.55
CA GLN A 101 -13.98 4.05 -0.61
C GLN A 101 -12.92 4.41 -1.64
N LEU A 102 -11.92 3.55 -1.82
CA LEU A 102 -10.83 3.72 -2.77
C LEU A 102 -11.07 2.84 -4.00
N LYS A 103 -10.97 3.44 -5.19
CA LYS A 103 -11.01 2.71 -6.46
C LYS A 103 -9.91 3.19 -7.39
N THR A 104 -9.02 2.30 -7.81
CA THR A 104 -8.01 2.63 -8.81
C THR A 104 -8.66 2.82 -10.18
N LEU A 105 -8.38 3.97 -10.81
CA LEU A 105 -8.82 4.27 -12.17
C LEU A 105 -7.76 3.89 -13.21
N LYS A 106 -6.49 4.13 -12.88
CA LYS A 106 -5.38 3.87 -13.78
C LYS A 106 -4.10 3.67 -13.00
N ARG A 107 -3.30 2.71 -13.45
CA ARG A 107 -1.94 2.49 -12.96
C ARG A 107 -1.01 2.28 -14.14
N ASP A 108 -0.03 3.16 -14.26
CA ASP A 108 1.03 3.12 -15.26
C ASP A 108 2.39 3.42 -14.63
N ARG A 109 3.45 3.50 -15.44
CA ARG A 109 4.84 3.54 -14.94
C ARG A 109 5.10 4.70 -13.97
N ASP A 110 4.51 5.85 -14.25
CA ASP A 110 4.79 7.11 -13.56
C ASP A 110 3.52 7.79 -12.99
N LEU A 111 2.32 7.21 -13.20
CA LEU A 111 1.06 7.67 -12.61
C LEU A 111 0.28 6.54 -11.91
N ILE A 112 -0.22 6.82 -10.70
CA ILE A 112 -1.34 6.10 -10.08
C ILE A 112 -2.48 7.11 -9.96
N SER A 113 -3.63 6.77 -10.52
CA SER A 113 -4.85 7.57 -10.45
C SER A 113 -5.93 6.77 -9.73
N ALA A 114 -6.45 7.31 -8.64
CA ALA A 114 -7.48 6.69 -7.84
C ALA A 114 -8.61 7.67 -7.55
N LEU A 115 -9.84 7.16 -7.50
CA LEU A 115 -11.02 7.88 -7.07
C LEU A 115 -11.28 7.55 -5.60
N VAL A 116 -11.59 8.58 -4.81
CA VAL A 116 -11.98 8.40 -3.43
C VAL A 116 -13.40 8.91 -3.19
N SER A 117 -14.21 8.09 -2.54
CA SER A 117 -15.57 8.42 -2.12
C SER A 117 -15.60 8.69 -0.61
N ALA A 118 -16.22 9.80 -0.21
CA ALA A 118 -16.56 9.98 1.20
C ALA A 118 -17.69 9.01 1.57
N LYS A 119 -17.62 8.39 2.75
CA LYS A 119 -18.77 7.65 3.31
C LYS A 119 -19.97 8.61 3.35
N GLY A 120 -21.04 8.24 2.63
CA GLY A 120 -22.33 8.93 2.64
C GLY A 120 -23.14 8.61 3.89
#